data_AF-A0A1C4VBK2-F1
#
_entry.id   AF-A0A1C4VBK2-F1
#
_cell.length_a   1.000
_cell.length_b   1.000
_cell.length_c   1.000
_cell.angle_alpha   90.00
_cell.angle_beta   90.00
_cell.angle_gamma   90.00
#
_symmetry.space_group_name_H-M   'P 1'
#
loop_
_entity.id
_entity.type
_entity.pdbx_description
1 polymer ?
#
loop_
_entity_poly.entity_id
_entity_poly.type
_entity_poly.pdbx_seq_one_letter_code
_entity_poly.pdbx_strand_id
1 'polypeptide(L)'
;MKTYRIALPLLVACLALGACAGQDGSGNQDGGTAASPSQTGAPVTTPTDGTADPATPGVPPTESKPTAWPPGGPGASSAPGGATITGTVTSGVEPGCLLLGEYLLVGGPRDVIKSGAKLTVTGRVQPDLMTTCQQGTPFLVDRATPA
;
A
#
# COMPACT_ATOMS: atom_id res chain seq x y z
N MET A 1 -27.97 -51.48 24.95
CA MET A 1 -27.77 -51.32 26.40
C MET A 1 -26.61 -50.36 26.63
N LYS A 2 -26.78 -49.47 27.62
CA LYS A 2 -25.75 -48.75 28.38
C LYS A 2 -24.98 -47.61 27.69
N THR A 3 -25.57 -46.44 27.85
CA THR A 3 -24.97 -45.14 28.13
C THR A 3 -23.78 -45.13 29.11
N TYR A 4 -23.04 -44.02 29.01
CA TYR A 4 -22.17 -43.35 30.00
C TYR A 4 -20.65 -43.59 29.90
N ARG A 5 -19.92 -42.47 30.10
CA ARG A 5 -18.46 -42.22 30.03
C ARG A 5 -18.08 -41.78 28.61
N ILE A 6 -17.87 -40.50 28.32
CA ILE A 6 -16.83 -39.65 28.92
C ILE A 6 -17.30 -38.19 28.84
N ALA A 7 -17.93 -37.72 29.91
CA ALA A 7 -18.06 -36.31 30.24
C ALA A 7 -16.77 -35.89 30.96
N LEU A 8 -15.70 -35.57 30.21
CA LEU A 8 -14.42 -35.09 30.76
C LEU A 8 -13.53 -34.63 29.58
N PRO A 9 -13.71 -33.41 29.01
CA PRO A 9 -12.82 -32.33 29.43
C PRO A 9 -13.43 -30.93 29.19
N LEU A 10 -14.69 -30.70 29.61
CA LEU A 10 -15.35 -29.38 29.50
C LEU A 10 -14.93 -28.41 30.63
N LEU A 11 -13.84 -28.69 31.35
CA LEU A 11 -13.39 -27.95 32.55
C LEU A 11 -12.02 -27.26 32.38
N VAL A 12 -11.41 -27.28 31.19
CA VAL A 12 -10.16 -26.53 30.90
C VAL A 12 -10.47 -25.32 30.01
N ALA A 13 -11.53 -24.58 30.35
CA ALA A 13 -12.02 -23.43 29.59
C ALA A 13 -12.08 -22.11 30.39
N CYS A 14 -11.56 -22.05 31.63
CA CYS A 14 -11.85 -20.91 32.53
C CYS A 14 -10.65 -20.16 33.16
N LEU A 15 -9.40 -20.32 32.72
CA LEU A 15 -8.25 -19.76 33.48
C LEU A 15 -7.17 -18.96 32.71
N ALA A 16 -7.40 -18.50 31.47
CA ALA A 16 -6.32 -17.87 30.68
C ALA A 16 -6.64 -16.53 29.98
N LEU A 17 -7.54 -15.69 30.50
CA LEU A 17 -7.81 -14.35 29.93
C LEU A 17 -7.53 -13.14 30.86
N GLY A 18 -6.91 -13.36 32.01
CA GLY A 18 -6.54 -12.26 32.92
C GLY A 18 -5.09 -11.81 32.74
N ALA A 19 -4.79 -11.01 31.71
CA ALA A 19 -3.62 -10.10 31.68
C ALA A 19 -3.52 -9.31 30.36
N CYS A 20 -4.11 -8.11 30.32
CA CYS A 20 -3.39 -6.89 29.96
C CYS A 20 -4.29 -5.68 30.23
N ALA A 21 -4.24 -5.19 31.48
CA ALA A 21 -4.77 -3.89 31.85
C ALA A 21 -3.61 -3.06 32.40
N GLY A 22 -3.29 -1.97 31.70
CA GLY A 22 -2.54 -0.81 32.19
C GLY A 22 -1.03 -0.97 32.41
N GLN A 23 -0.24 -0.12 31.77
CA GLN A 23 0.53 0.87 32.50
C GLN A 23 1.06 1.95 31.54
N ASP A 24 0.63 3.17 31.80
CA ASP A 24 1.07 4.42 31.22
C ASP A 24 2.48 4.80 31.73
N GLY A 25 3.24 5.54 30.92
CA GLY A 25 4.54 6.11 31.28
C GLY A 25 5.47 6.20 30.07
N SER A 26 5.36 7.20 29.20
CA SER A 26 5.82 8.59 29.38
C SER A 26 7.26 8.69 29.88
N GLY A 27 8.19 8.84 28.94
CA GLY A 27 9.52 9.37 29.24
C GLY A 27 10.59 8.98 28.23
N ASN A 28 10.62 9.59 27.04
CA ASN A 28 11.90 9.79 26.37
C ASN A 28 12.04 11.27 26.04
N GLN A 29 12.88 11.94 26.84
CA GLN A 29 13.36 13.29 26.61
C GLN A 29 14.43 13.22 25.52
N ASP A 30 14.18 13.80 24.36
CA ASP A 30 15.25 14.21 23.45
C ASP A 30 15.19 15.73 23.33
N GLY A 31 16.01 16.37 24.16
CA GLY A 31 16.34 17.78 24.03
C GLY A 31 17.51 17.94 23.06
N GLY A 32 17.46 18.96 22.21
CA GLY A 32 18.62 19.33 21.40
C GLY A 32 18.31 20.18 20.19
N THR A 33 17.77 21.39 20.38
CA THR A 33 17.79 22.42 19.35
C THR A 33 19.18 23.04 19.27
N ALA A 34 19.81 23.02 18.09
CA ALA A 34 20.81 24.00 17.71
C ALA A 34 20.78 24.23 16.20
N ALA A 35 20.61 25.49 15.82
CA ALA A 35 20.49 25.97 14.45
C ALA A 35 21.86 26.20 13.76
N SER A 36 21.82 26.07 12.41
CA SER A 36 22.58 26.71 11.31
C SER A 36 23.70 27.74 11.63
N PRO A 37 24.75 27.93 10.77
CA PRO A 37 24.54 28.47 9.40
C PRO A 37 25.58 28.18 8.28
N SER A 38 25.20 28.60 7.07
CA SER A 38 26.00 29.27 5.99
C SER A 38 26.73 28.51 4.85
N GLN A 39 26.14 28.63 3.65
CA GLN A 39 26.62 29.33 2.42
C GLN A 39 27.76 28.80 1.50
N THR A 40 27.38 28.64 0.21
CA THR A 40 27.98 29.14 -1.05
C THR A 40 29.15 28.41 -1.76
N GLY A 41 28.93 28.06 -3.05
CA GLY A 41 29.98 27.99 -4.10
C GLY A 41 29.81 26.90 -5.17
N ALA A 42 29.57 27.28 -6.44
CA ALA A 42 29.43 26.42 -7.64
C ALA A 42 30.79 26.13 -8.36
N PRO A 43 30.85 25.68 -9.63
CA PRO A 43 30.53 24.36 -10.24
C PRO A 43 31.77 23.70 -10.93
N VAL A 44 31.52 22.75 -11.87
CA VAL A 44 32.42 22.16 -12.92
C VAL A 44 33.25 20.94 -12.46
N THR A 45 33.30 19.76 -13.11
CA THR A 45 33.62 19.38 -14.50
C THR A 45 32.97 18.05 -14.95
N THR A 46 32.65 17.97 -16.26
CA THR A 46 32.31 16.77 -17.05
C THR A 46 33.51 15.81 -17.23
N PRO A 47 33.24 14.53 -17.56
CA PRO A 47 33.84 13.98 -18.77
C PRO A 47 32.86 13.21 -19.69
N THR A 48 33.12 13.32 -20.98
CA THR A 48 32.55 12.60 -22.12
C THR A 48 33.29 11.26 -22.35
N ASP A 49 32.69 10.44 -23.23
CA ASP A 49 33.17 9.22 -23.92
C ASP A 49 32.72 7.87 -23.30
N GLY A 50 32.07 6.96 -24.01
CA GLY A 50 31.71 6.93 -25.43
C GLY A 50 30.91 5.66 -25.80
N THR A 51 30.37 5.68 -27.02
CA THR A 51 30.17 4.57 -27.97
C THR A 51 29.37 3.33 -27.54
N ALA A 52 28.15 3.18 -28.08
CA ALA A 52 27.85 2.27 -29.21
C ALA A 52 26.33 2.16 -29.46
N ASP A 53 25.92 2.50 -30.67
CA ASP A 53 24.67 2.02 -31.28
C ASP A 53 24.91 0.57 -31.77
N PRO A 54 23.90 -0.30 -31.68
CA PRO A 54 23.38 -0.85 -32.93
C PRO A 54 21.85 -0.91 -33.00
N ALA A 55 21.33 -0.52 -34.15
CA ALA A 55 19.93 -0.54 -34.55
C ALA A 55 19.28 -1.94 -34.68
N THR A 56 17.94 -1.87 -34.74
CA THR A 56 16.94 -2.75 -35.43
C THR A 56 16.13 -3.75 -34.56
N PRO A 57 14.93 -4.21 -35.00
CA PRO A 57 13.63 -3.73 -34.52
C PRO A 57 12.72 -4.84 -33.91
N GLY A 58 11.78 -4.47 -33.03
CA GLY A 58 10.75 -5.41 -32.56
C GLY A 58 9.56 -4.71 -31.91
N VAL A 59 8.39 -4.78 -32.56
CA VAL A 59 7.05 -4.45 -32.01
C VAL A 59 6.56 -5.72 -31.28
N PRO A 60 6.13 -5.72 -29.99
CA PRO A 60 4.73 -5.42 -29.57
C PRO A 60 4.60 -5.00 -28.06
N PRO A 61 3.41 -4.94 -27.39
CA PRO A 61 2.03 -4.92 -27.86
C PRO A 61 1.35 -3.55 -27.67
N THR A 62 0.20 -3.36 -28.31
CA THR A 62 -0.72 -2.26 -28.02
C THR A 62 -1.07 -2.25 -26.55
N GLU A 63 -0.54 -1.27 -25.83
CA GLU A 63 -0.90 -1.00 -24.45
C GLU A 63 -2.36 -0.55 -24.43
N SER A 64 -3.23 -1.37 -23.86
CA SER A 64 -4.63 -1.04 -23.63
C SER A 64 -4.67 0.24 -22.81
N LYS A 65 -4.99 1.37 -23.47
CA LYS A 65 -5.18 2.67 -22.83
C LYS A 65 -6.13 2.47 -21.64
N PRO A 66 -5.71 2.73 -20.40
CA PRO A 66 -6.60 2.64 -19.26
C PRO A 66 -7.82 3.54 -19.51
N THR A 67 -9.01 3.03 -19.24
CA THR A 67 -10.24 3.85 -19.23
C THR A 67 -10.04 4.92 -18.17
N ALA A 68 -9.63 6.11 -18.61
CA ALA A 68 -9.53 7.26 -17.74
C ALA A 68 -10.90 7.52 -17.12
N TRP A 69 -10.97 7.54 -15.79
CA TRP A 69 -12.17 7.97 -15.10
C TRP A 69 -12.51 9.39 -15.56
N PRO A 70 -13.79 9.71 -15.84
CA PRO A 70 -14.15 11.06 -16.28
C PRO A 70 -13.69 12.09 -15.23
N PRO A 71 -13.02 13.17 -15.66
CA PRO A 71 -12.67 14.25 -14.74
C PRO A 71 -13.97 14.82 -14.16
N GLY A 72 -14.14 14.73 -12.84
CA GLY A 72 -15.30 15.28 -12.12
C GLY A 72 -16.38 14.30 -11.67
N GLY A 73 -16.15 12.98 -11.72
CA GLY A 73 -17.05 12.04 -11.04
C GLY A 73 -17.07 12.25 -9.51
N PRO A 74 -18.15 11.88 -8.79
CA PRO A 74 -18.19 11.94 -7.33
C PRO A 74 -17.01 11.12 -6.76
N GLY A 75 -16.01 11.78 -6.18
CA GLY A 75 -14.73 11.17 -5.77
C GLY A 75 -13.49 11.69 -6.51
N ALA A 76 -13.63 12.61 -7.46
CA ALA A 76 -12.52 13.36 -8.04
C ALA A 76 -11.96 14.35 -7.01
N SER A 77 -11.21 13.84 -6.04
CA SER A 77 -10.43 14.67 -5.14
C SER A 77 -9.19 15.17 -5.88
N SER A 78 -9.10 16.49 -6.00
CA SER A 78 -7.96 17.24 -6.53
C SER A 78 -6.79 17.22 -5.53
N ALA A 79 -6.40 16.03 -5.05
CA ALA A 79 -5.19 15.90 -4.24
C ALA A 79 -3.99 16.13 -5.19
N PRO A 80 -3.15 17.15 -4.96
CA PRO A 80 -1.93 17.35 -5.72
C PRO A 80 -0.96 16.20 -5.42
N GLY A 81 -0.47 15.54 -6.47
CA GLY A 81 0.54 14.47 -6.38
C GLY A 81 -0.06 13.08 -6.56
N GLY A 82 0.05 12.55 -7.78
CA GLY A 82 -0.07 11.11 -7.99
C GLY A 82 1.10 10.39 -7.31
N ALA A 83 0.85 9.25 -6.70
CA ALA A 83 1.85 8.39 -6.09
C ALA A 83 1.98 7.08 -6.87
N THR A 84 3.17 6.48 -6.83
CA THR A 84 3.46 5.16 -7.39
C THR A 84 3.89 4.25 -6.25
N ILE A 85 3.21 3.11 -6.12
CA ILE A 85 3.49 2.11 -5.09
C ILE A 85 3.70 0.75 -5.75
N THR A 86 4.71 0.00 -5.30
CA THR A 86 5.05 -1.33 -5.82
C THR A 86 5.07 -2.34 -4.70
N GLY A 87 4.50 -3.53 -4.93
CA GLY A 87 4.50 -4.59 -3.93
C GLY A 87 3.71 -5.82 -4.36
N THR A 88 3.45 -6.69 -3.40
CA THR A 88 2.55 -7.85 -3.59
C THR A 88 1.18 -7.51 -3.03
N VAL A 89 0.14 -7.70 -3.82
CA VAL A 89 -1.24 -7.49 -3.40
C VAL A 89 -1.61 -8.57 -2.39
N THR A 90 -2.16 -8.19 -1.26
CA THR A 90 -2.69 -9.12 -0.24
C THR A 90 -4.19 -8.95 -0.09
N SER A 91 -4.88 -10.00 0.36
CA SER A 91 -6.28 -9.90 0.74
C SER A 91 -6.41 -9.15 2.06
N GLY A 92 -7.39 -8.27 2.15
CA GLY A 92 -7.82 -7.69 3.42
C GLY A 92 -8.63 -8.68 4.27
N VAL A 93 -8.94 -8.27 5.49
CA VAL A 93 -9.77 -9.03 6.46
C VAL A 93 -11.22 -9.11 6.01
N GLU A 94 -11.69 -8.10 5.29
CA GLU A 94 -13.02 -8.08 4.70
C GLU A 94 -13.01 -8.61 3.27
N PRO A 95 -14.03 -9.40 2.87
CA PRO A 95 -14.09 -9.97 1.54
C PRO A 95 -13.99 -8.93 0.42
N GLY A 96 -13.08 -9.14 -0.52
CA GLY A 96 -12.91 -8.28 -1.69
C GLY A 96 -12.04 -7.04 -1.46
N CYS A 97 -11.61 -6.77 -0.23
CA CYS A 97 -10.62 -5.73 0.05
C CYS A 97 -9.23 -6.23 -0.37
N LEU A 98 -8.49 -5.39 -1.10
CA LEU A 98 -7.15 -5.71 -1.60
C LEU A 98 -6.17 -4.65 -1.12
N LEU A 99 -5.05 -5.08 -0.52
CA LEU A 99 -4.04 -4.21 0.04
C LEU A 99 -2.74 -4.30 -0.75
N LEU A 100 -1.98 -3.20 -0.79
CA LEU A 100 -0.60 -3.15 -1.26
C LEU A 100 0.24 -2.42 -0.22
N GLY A 101 0.89 -3.18 0.65
CA GLY A 101 1.46 -2.63 1.89
C GLY A 101 0.34 -2.05 2.76
N GLU A 102 0.50 -0.79 3.18
CA GLU A 102 -0.44 -0.07 4.04
C GLU A 102 -1.67 0.50 3.29
N TYR A 103 -1.72 0.35 1.96
CA TYR A 103 -2.74 0.99 1.12
C TYR A 103 -3.86 0.04 0.74
N LEU A 104 -5.09 0.51 0.85
CA LEU A 104 -6.28 -0.14 0.31
C LEU A 104 -6.48 0.26 -1.15
N LEU A 105 -6.41 -0.70 -2.07
CA LEU A 105 -6.60 -0.44 -3.49
C LEU A 105 -8.09 -0.26 -3.81
N VAL A 106 -8.47 0.95 -4.22
CA VAL A 106 -9.83 1.28 -4.62
C VAL A 106 -9.91 1.50 -6.13
N GLY A 107 -10.84 0.83 -6.81
CA GLY A 107 -11.01 0.93 -8.27
C GLY A 107 -10.03 0.06 -9.08
N GLY A 108 -9.54 0.60 -10.19
CA GLY A 108 -8.51 -0.03 -11.05
C GLY A 108 -8.95 -1.24 -11.89
N PRO A 109 -8.04 -1.77 -12.74
CA PRO A 109 -8.29 -2.94 -13.60
C PRO A 109 -8.35 -4.23 -12.78
N ARG A 110 -9.54 -4.83 -12.68
CA ARG A 110 -9.84 -6.03 -11.87
C ARG A 110 -9.30 -7.33 -12.46
N ASP A 111 -8.93 -7.32 -13.72
CA ASP A 111 -8.23 -8.41 -14.39
C ASP A 111 -6.77 -8.52 -13.94
N VAL A 112 -6.15 -7.41 -13.50
CA VAL A 112 -4.75 -7.38 -13.04
C VAL A 112 -4.64 -7.40 -11.52
N ILE A 113 -5.47 -6.63 -10.82
CA ILE A 113 -5.39 -6.47 -9.37
C ILE A 113 -6.06 -7.66 -8.66
N LYS A 114 -5.25 -8.63 -8.24
CA LYS A 114 -5.66 -9.84 -7.52
C LYS A 114 -4.69 -10.16 -6.40
N SER A 115 -5.18 -10.78 -5.32
CA SER A 115 -4.35 -11.27 -4.23
C SER A 115 -3.21 -12.17 -4.75
N GLY A 116 -1.99 -11.94 -4.28
CA GLY A 116 -0.77 -12.62 -4.70
C GLY A 116 -0.08 -12.01 -5.91
N ALA A 117 -0.72 -11.09 -6.66
CA ALA A 117 -0.08 -10.42 -7.79
C ALA A 117 0.98 -9.42 -7.32
N LYS A 118 2.15 -9.41 -7.97
CA LYS A 118 3.18 -8.40 -7.74
C LYS A 118 3.00 -7.27 -8.76
N LEU A 119 2.65 -6.07 -8.30
CA LEU A 119 2.22 -4.96 -9.14
C LEU A 119 2.94 -3.66 -8.79
N THR A 120 3.07 -2.81 -9.81
CA THR A 120 3.34 -1.37 -9.68
C THR A 120 2.04 -0.63 -10.01
N VAL A 121 1.58 0.21 -9.09
CA VAL A 121 0.29 0.89 -9.14
C VAL A 121 0.50 2.38 -9.04
N THR A 122 -0.10 3.15 -9.96
CA THR A 122 -0.14 4.62 -9.88
C THR A 122 -1.54 5.08 -9.53
N GLY A 123 -1.64 6.11 -8.70
CA GLY A 123 -2.93 6.60 -8.21
C GLY A 123 -2.78 7.75 -7.24
N ARG A 124 -3.78 7.93 -6.37
CA ARG A 124 -3.81 8.98 -5.34
C ARG A 124 -4.19 8.42 -3.99
N VAL A 125 -3.47 8.83 -2.95
CA VAL A 125 -3.87 8.57 -1.55
C VAL A 125 -5.12 9.41 -1.25
N GLN A 126 -6.12 8.80 -0.63
CA GLN A 126 -7.42 9.40 -0.32
C GLN A 126 -7.85 9.00 1.11
N PRO A 127 -7.24 9.59 2.15
CA PRO A 127 -7.48 9.19 3.53
C PRO A 127 -8.93 9.42 3.98
N ASP A 128 -9.60 10.42 3.41
CA ASP A 128 -10.98 10.77 3.75
C ASP A 128 -12.03 10.05 2.87
N LEU A 129 -11.59 9.13 1.99
CA LEU A 129 -12.51 8.36 1.16
C LEU A 129 -13.29 7.36 2.02
N MET A 130 -14.62 7.42 1.94
CA MET A 130 -15.48 6.46 2.63
C MET A 130 -15.34 5.07 2.02
N THR A 131 -14.98 4.09 2.85
CA THR A 131 -14.82 2.68 2.46
C THR A 131 -15.57 1.76 3.42
N THR A 132 -15.98 0.59 2.92
CA THR A 132 -16.46 -0.50 3.79
C THR A 132 -15.31 -1.33 4.34
N CYS A 133 -14.14 -1.28 3.71
CA CYS A 133 -12.94 -1.92 4.22
C CYS A 133 -12.39 -1.09 5.40
N GLN A 134 -12.15 -1.75 6.53
CA GLN A 134 -11.65 -1.18 7.78
C GLN A 134 -10.12 -1.25 7.89
N GLN A 135 -9.43 -1.45 6.77
CA GLN A 135 -7.98 -1.61 6.73
C GLN A 135 -7.34 -0.81 5.61
N GLY A 136 -6.18 -0.25 5.93
CA GLY A 136 -5.34 0.49 5.01
C GLY A 136 -5.84 1.90 4.71
N THR A 137 -4.93 2.74 4.23
CA THR A 137 -5.31 4.06 3.73
C THR A 137 -5.82 3.91 2.29
N PRO A 138 -7.02 4.41 1.94
CA PRO A 138 -7.53 4.27 0.58
C PRO A 138 -6.59 4.89 -0.45
N PHE A 139 -6.33 4.15 -1.50
CA PHE A 139 -5.51 4.53 -2.64
C PHE A 139 -6.34 4.31 -3.90
N LEU A 140 -6.78 5.42 -4.50
CA LEU A 140 -7.60 5.41 -5.70
C LEU A 140 -6.70 5.10 -6.90
N VAL A 141 -6.90 3.93 -7.50
CA VAL A 141 -6.04 3.39 -8.55
C VAL A 141 -6.39 4.01 -9.91
N ASP A 142 -5.40 4.64 -10.54
CA ASP A 142 -5.50 5.11 -11.93
C ASP A 142 -4.95 4.07 -12.93
N ARG A 143 -3.84 3.40 -12.60
CA ARG A 143 -3.18 2.38 -13.44
C ARG A 143 -2.50 1.32 -12.58
N ALA A 144 -2.47 0.09 -13.08
CA ALA A 144 -1.70 -1.00 -12.48
C ALA A 144 -1.01 -1.82 -13.58
N THR A 145 0.24 -2.20 -13.36
CA THR A 145 1.04 -3.07 -14.23
C THR A 145 1.76 -4.11 -13.40
N PRO A 146 2.08 -5.29 -13.96
CA PRO A 146 3.04 -6.21 -13.34
C PRO A 146 4.34 -5.49 -12.97
N ALA A 147 4.91 -5.84 -11.80
CA ALA A 147 6.16 -5.29 -11.29
C ALA A 147 7.39 -6.12 -11.69
#